data_AF-C6T6M0-F1
#
_entry.id   AF-C6T6M0-F1
#
_cell.length_a   1.000
_cell.length_b   1.000
_cell.length_c   1.000
_cell.angle_alpha   90.00
_cell.angle_beta   90.00
_cell.angle_gamma   90.00
#
_symmetry.space_group_name_H-M   'P 1'
#
loop_
_entity.id
_entity.type
_entity.pdbx_description
1 polymer ?
#
loop_
_entity_poly.entity_id
_entity_poly.type
_entity_poly.pdbx_seq_one_letter_code
_entity_poly.pdbx_strand_id
1 'polypeptide(L)' 'KAAPLYKYLKSSKGGLFGDGIKWNFSKFLVDKEGNVVDRYAPTTFPLSIEKDLLKLLDA' A
#
# COMPACT_ATOMS: atom_id res chain seq x y z
N LYS A 1 15.55 -5.96 -14.03
CA LYS A 1 15.30 -6.47 -12.66
C LYS A 1 14.43 -5.46 -11.92
N ALA A 2 13.44 -5.88 -11.13
CA ALA A 2 12.58 -4.93 -10.41
C ALA A 2 13.35 -4.11 -9.36
N ALA A 3 12.99 -2.84 -9.19
CA ALA A 3 13.60 -1.93 -8.22
C ALA A 3 13.40 -2.42 -6.77
N PRO A 4 14.33 -2.14 -5.82
CA PRO A 4 14.21 -2.55 -4.43
C PRO A 4 12.90 -2.08 -3.77
N LEU A 5 12.52 -0.82 -3.97
CA LEU A 5 11.26 -0.26 -3.46
C LEU A 5 10.05 -1.05 -3.95
N TYR A 6 9.99 -1.37 -5.25
CA TYR A 6 8.89 -2.15 -5.81
C TYR A 6 8.76 -3.53 -5.16
N LYS A 7 9.89 -4.21 -4.93
CA LYS A 7 9.91 -5.51 -4.26
C LYS A 7 9.38 -5.41 -2.84
N TYR A 8 9.87 -4.42 -2.09
CA TYR A 8 9.47 -4.15 -0.71
C TYR A 8 7.97 -3.88 -0.60
N LEU A 9 7.45 -2.97 -1.43
CA LEU A 9 6.01 -2.65 -1.45
C LEU A 9 5.19 -3.88 -1.83
N LYS A 10 5.58 -4.59 -2.90
CA LYS A 10 4.86 -5.76 -3.41
C LYS A 10 4.72 -6.85 -2.35
N SER A 11 5.81 -7.20 -1.65
CA SER A 11 5.81 -8.25 -0.62
C SER A 11 5.09 -7.86 0.66
N SER A 12 4.87 -6.55 0.87
CA SER A 12 4.21 -6.05 2.07
C SER A 12 2.69 -6.13 1.96
N LYS A 13 2.05 -6.49 3.09
CA LYS A 13 0.57 -6.58 3.20
C LYS A 13 -0.07 -7.38 2.05
N GLY A 14 0.61 -8.45 1.62
CA GLY A 14 0.08 -9.41 0.65
C GLY A 14 -1.14 -10.14 1.22
N GLY A 15 -2.13 -10.39 0.37
CA GLY A 15 -3.32 -11.14 0.77
C GLY A 15 -3.09 -12.65 0.79
N LEU A 16 -4.11 -13.42 1.19
CA LEU A 16 -4.11 -14.88 1.17
C LEU A 16 -3.78 -15.50 -0.20
N PHE A 17 -4.03 -14.74 -1.29
CA PHE A 17 -3.77 -15.16 -2.67
C PHE A 17 -2.43 -14.64 -3.23
N GLY A 18 -1.50 -14.27 -2.34
CA GLY A 18 -0.17 -13.80 -2.69
C GLY A 18 -0.05 -12.28 -2.82
N ASP A 19 1.12 -11.86 -3.30
CA ASP A 19 1.60 -10.49 -3.24
C ASP A 19 1.53 -9.77 -4.62
N GLY A 20 1.05 -10.47 -5.66
CA GLY A 20 1.01 -10.01 -7.05
C GLY A 20 0.28 -8.68 -7.26
N ILE A 21 0.88 -7.75 -8.00
CA ILE A 21 0.21 -6.53 -8.48
C ILE A 21 -0.45 -6.88 -9.81
N LYS A 22 -1.78 -7.02 -9.81
CA LYS A 22 -2.55 -7.52 -10.96
C LYS A 22 -2.87 -6.46 -12.02
N TRP A 23 -2.90 -5.18 -11.63
CA TRP A 23 -3.26 -4.06 -12.51
C TRP A 23 -2.63 -2.75 -12.05
N ASN A 24 -2.60 -1.76 -12.94
CA ASN A 24 -2.14 -0.40 -12.66
C ASN A 24 -2.97 0.24 -11.53
N PHE A 25 -2.36 1.19 -10.81
CA PHE A 25 -2.97 1.92 -9.69
C PHE A 25 -3.23 1.12 -8.40
N SER A 26 -2.50 0.04 -8.13
CA SER A 26 -2.41 -0.46 -6.75
C SER A 26 -1.72 0.58 -5.87
N LYS A 27 -2.29 0.90 -4.70
CA LYS A 27 -1.75 1.92 -3.79
C LYS A 27 -1.24 1.29 -2.51
N PHE A 28 -0.20 1.88 -1.93
CA PHE A 28 0.38 1.46 -0.66
C PHE A 28 0.40 2.67 0.26
N LEU A 29 -0.05 2.49 1.50
CA LEU A 29 0.07 3.50 2.54
C LEU A 29 1.29 3.16 3.39
N VAL A 30 2.19 4.13 3.52
CA VAL A 30 3.48 3.99 4.20
C VAL A 30 3.55 5.03 5.31
N ASP A 31 3.92 4.62 6.52
CA ASP A 31 4.09 5.52 7.67
C ASP A 31 5.42 6.31 7.61
N LYS A 32 5.64 7.19 8.60
CA LYS A 32 6.82 8.06 8.68
C LYS A 32 8.13 7.30 8.93
N GLU A 33 8.04 6.10 9.51
CA GLU A 33 9.17 5.17 9.73
C GLU A 33 9.46 4.29 8.49
N GLY A 34 8.61 4.34 7.47
CA GLY A 34 8.78 3.59 6.22
C GLY A 34 8.11 2.22 6.20
N ASN A 35 7.27 1.88 7.19
CA ASN A 35 6.50 0.63 7.19
C ASN A 35 5.27 0.73 6.30
N VAL A 36 5.01 -0.31 5.52
CA VAL A 36 3.76 -0.41 4.76
C VAL A 36 2.63 -0.83 5.70
N VAL A 37 1.73 0.10 6.02
CA VAL A 37 0.64 -0.13 6.96
C VAL A 37 -0.60 -0.71 6.29
N ASP A 38 -0.83 -0.37 5.02
CA ASP A 38 -1.98 -0.86 4.24
C ASP A 38 -1.69 -0.92 2.73
N ARG A 39 -2.50 -1.70 2.00
CA ARG A 39 -2.44 -1.90 0.56
C ARG A 39 -3.85 -1.89 -0.03
N TYR A 40 -4.08 -1.00 -1.00
CA TYR A 40 -5.38 -0.80 -1.63
C TYR A 40 -5.42 -1.30 -3.07
N ALA A 41 -6.58 -1.85 -3.45
CA ALA A 41 -6.83 -2.29 -4.80
C ALA A 41 -6.86 -1.11 -5.80
N PRO A 42 -6.61 -1.37 -7.09
CA PRO A 42 -6.81 -0.40 -8.16
C PRO A 42 -8.16 0.32 -8.15
N THR A 43 -9.21 -0.40 -7.75
CA THR A 43 -10.60 0.08 -7.69
C THR A 43 -10.91 0.91 -6.45
N THR A 44 -10.03 0.93 -5.44
CA THR A 44 -10.22 1.76 -4.26
C THR A 44 -10.06 3.24 -4.64
N PHE A 45 -11.10 4.03 -4.33
CA PHE A 45 -11.11 5.48 -4.53
C PHE A 45 -10.13 6.18 -3.57
N PRO A 46 -9.25 7.08 -4.06
CA PRO A 46 -8.27 7.75 -3.20
C PRO A 46 -8.87 8.45 -1.98
N LEU A 47 -10.03 9.13 -2.12
CA LEU A 47 -10.67 9.82 -1.01
C LEU A 47 -11.13 8.89 0.12
N SER A 48 -11.40 7.60 -0.18
CA SER A 48 -11.75 6.63 0.86
C SER A 48 -10.57 6.26 1.79
N ILE A 49 -9.34 6.60 1.39
CA ILE A 49 -8.10 6.36 2.14
C ILE A 49 -7.84 7.48 3.17
N GLU A 50 -8.51 8.64 3.06
CA GLU A 50 -8.30 9.81 3.92
C GLU A 50 -8.39 9.48 5.41
N LYS A 51 -9.38 8.68 5.81
CA LYS A 51 -9.55 8.25 7.20
C LYS A 51 -8.33 7.50 7.75
N ASP A 52 -7.61 6.76 6.92
CA ASP A 52 -6.44 5.98 7.32
C ASP A 52 -5.19 6.84 7.30
N LEU A 53 -5.11 7.83 6.39
CA LEU A 53 -4.08 8.86 6.41
C LEU A 53 -4.14 9.70 7.69
N LEU A 54 -5.32 10.18 8.09
CA LEU A 54 -5.48 11.02 9.29
C LEU A 54 -4.99 10.30 10.56
N LYS A 55 -5.28 8.99 10.70
CA LYS A 55 -4.79 8.18 11.83
C LYS A 55 -3.26 8.14 11.93
N LEU A 56 -2.54 8.25 10.82
CA LEU A 56 -1.08 8.26 10.82
C LEU A 56 -0.49 9.64 11.10
N LEU A 57 -1.24 10.70 10.81
CA LEU A 57 -0.81 12.08 11.07
C LEU A 57 -1.01 12.48 12.54
N ASP A 58 -2.05 11.94 13.18
CA ASP A 58 -2.36 12.21 14.58
C ASP A 58 -1.49 11.37 15.57
N ALA A 59 -0.54 10.58 15.06
CA ALA A 59 0.26 9.60 15.81
C ALA A 59 1.77 9.92 15.92
#